data_AF-A0A6A3R2A6-F1
#
_entry.id   AF-A0A6A3R2A6-F1
#
_cell.length_a   1.000
_cell.length_b   1.000
_cell.length_c   1.000
_cell.angle_alpha   90.00
_cell.angle_beta   90.00
_cell.angle_gamma   90.00
#
_symmetry.space_group_name_H-M   'P 1'
#
loop_
_entity.id
_entity.type
_entity.pdbx_description
1 polymer ?
#
loop_
_entity_poly.entity_id
_entity_poly.type
_entity_poly.pdbx_seq_one_letter_code
_entity_poly.pdbx_strand_id
1 'polypeptide(L)'
;MQSLWYYVCLCLSILGSTVAATGANFNGLMKLYSGAEYKNPLTTIKFYYASRCYSLDCDALDNKAASAKWENLPNSSTDTLIFYSQADCTGYRGIARLSIAAGVRNFDQLKGTISSFMVKTKTTTSDTISNFHPFHTRTSLGAKQFVLGYQRQASVSLT
;
A
#
# COMPACT_ATOMS: atom_id res chain seq x y z
N MET A 1 33.04 -18.06 30.50
CA MET A 1 31.65 -17.66 30.80
C MET A 1 31.31 -16.51 29.86
N GLN A 2 30.34 -16.74 28.98
CA GLN A 2 29.99 -15.89 27.84
C GLN A 2 28.96 -14.84 28.28
N SER A 3 29.18 -13.57 27.96
CA SER A 3 28.16 -12.52 28.00
C SER A 3 28.29 -11.62 26.78
N LEU A 4 28.12 -12.20 25.59
CA LEU A 4 27.76 -11.47 24.38
C LEU A 4 26.23 -11.27 24.38
N TRP A 5 25.76 -10.19 25.00
CA TRP A 5 24.37 -9.73 24.92
C TRP A 5 24.26 -8.49 24.02
N TYR A 6 24.86 -8.55 22.83
CA TYR A 6 24.88 -7.46 21.86
C TYR A 6 24.51 -7.88 20.42
N TYR A 7 23.74 -8.96 20.27
CA TYR A 7 23.23 -9.40 18.96
C TYR A 7 21.75 -9.80 19.02
N VAL A 8 20.89 -8.87 19.40
CA VAL A 8 19.42 -9.01 19.24
C VAL A 8 18.90 -7.92 18.28
N CYS A 9 19.52 -7.82 17.10
CA CYS A 9 18.89 -7.10 15.98
C CYS A 9 19.23 -7.70 14.61
N LEU A 10 19.93 -8.83 14.55
CA LEU A 10 20.31 -9.44 13.27
C LEU A 10 19.98 -10.93 13.22
N CYS A 11 19.21 -11.27 12.18
CA CYS A 11 19.12 -12.58 11.55
C CYS A 11 18.31 -13.68 12.28
N LEU A 12 17.00 -13.47 12.40
CA LEU A 12 16.05 -14.56 12.21
C LEU A 12 15.42 -14.42 10.82
N SER A 13 16.10 -15.05 9.87
CA SER A 13 15.70 -15.23 8.48
C SER A 13 14.41 -16.03 8.39
N ILE A 14 13.28 -15.33 8.19
CA ILE A 14 12.04 -15.98 7.77
C ILE A 14 12.10 -16.10 6.24
N LEU A 15 12.17 -17.33 5.75
CA LEU A 15 11.92 -17.68 4.35
C LEU A 15 10.46 -17.36 4.02
N GLY A 16 10.17 -16.12 3.61
CA GLY A 16 9.07 -15.86 2.70
C GLY A 16 9.64 -15.90 1.28
N SER A 17 9.02 -16.65 0.37
CA SER A 17 9.08 -16.45 -1.10
C SER A 17 8.71 -14.99 -1.49
N THR A 18 8.32 -14.67 -2.74
CA THR A 18 7.80 -13.36 -3.21
C THR A 18 6.69 -13.57 -4.27
N VAL A 19 5.41 -13.39 -3.91
CA VAL A 19 4.36 -12.89 -4.84
C VAL A 19 4.73 -11.49 -5.34
N ALA A 20 5.28 -11.40 -6.54
CA ALA A 20 5.27 -10.13 -7.25
C ALA A 20 3.80 -9.72 -7.42
N ALA A 21 3.35 -8.72 -6.65
CA ALA A 21 2.10 -8.05 -6.97
C ALA A 21 2.31 -7.41 -8.34
N THR A 22 1.76 -8.02 -9.39
CA THR A 22 1.55 -7.38 -10.70
C THR A 22 0.45 -6.33 -10.52
N GLY A 23 0.75 -5.32 -9.71
CA GLY A 23 -0.11 -4.17 -9.50
C GLY A 23 -0.08 -3.31 -10.74
N ALA A 24 -1.20 -2.68 -11.07
CA ALA A 24 -1.20 -1.61 -12.04
C ALA A 24 -0.18 -0.54 -11.58
N ASN A 25 0.72 -0.16 -12.49
CA ASN A 25 1.62 0.96 -12.28
C ASN A 25 0.85 2.25 -12.61
N PHE A 26 0.91 3.23 -11.72
CA PHE A 26 0.33 4.56 -11.92
C PHE A 26 1.27 5.62 -11.31
N ASN A 27 0.96 6.91 -11.46
CA ASN A 27 1.71 8.00 -10.84
C ASN A 27 0.79 8.76 -9.89
N GLY A 28 0.53 8.16 -8.72
CA GLY A 28 -0.47 8.63 -7.78
C GLY A 28 0.05 9.69 -6.86
N LEU A 29 -0.81 10.66 -6.55
CA LEU A 29 -0.54 11.71 -5.57
C LEU A 29 -1.58 11.61 -4.45
N MET A 30 -1.12 11.60 -3.21
CA MET A 30 -1.95 11.69 -2.01
C MET A 30 -1.61 12.95 -1.23
N LYS A 31 -2.53 13.88 -1.11
CA LYS A 31 -2.41 15.09 -0.29
C LYS A 31 -3.07 14.81 1.06
N LEU A 32 -2.31 14.88 2.14
CA LEU A 32 -2.79 14.72 3.51
C LEU A 32 -2.95 16.07 4.20
N TYR A 33 -3.94 16.17 5.08
CA TYR A 33 -4.31 17.38 5.78
C TYR A 33 -4.57 17.07 7.26
N SER A 34 -4.11 17.93 8.18
CA SER A 34 -4.33 17.74 9.62
C SER A 34 -5.68 18.26 10.12
N GLY A 35 -6.39 19.02 9.28
CA GLY A 35 -7.76 19.43 9.53
C GLY A 35 -8.77 18.70 8.64
N ALA A 36 -10.02 18.62 9.10
CA ALA A 36 -11.14 18.23 8.27
C ALA A 36 -11.38 19.25 7.13
N GLU A 37 -12.12 18.84 6.11
CA GLU A 37 -12.43 19.66 4.92
C GLU A 37 -11.17 20.20 4.22
N TYR A 38 -10.08 19.42 4.23
CA TYR A 38 -8.83 19.74 3.56
C TYR A 38 -8.12 20.99 4.11
N LYS A 39 -8.35 21.29 5.40
CA LYS A 39 -7.66 22.38 6.10
C LYS A 39 -6.30 21.92 6.60
N ASN A 40 -5.34 22.85 6.66
CA ASN A 40 -3.98 22.62 7.19
C ASN A 40 -3.23 21.50 6.45
N PRO A 41 -2.66 21.79 5.26
CA PRO A 41 -1.88 20.82 4.51
C PRO A 41 -0.74 20.24 5.34
N LEU A 42 -0.57 18.91 5.32
CA LEU A 42 0.54 18.22 5.97
C LEU A 42 1.65 17.89 4.97
N THR A 43 1.30 17.14 3.92
CA THR A 43 2.27 16.67 2.94
C THR A 43 1.59 16.18 1.67
N THR A 44 2.39 15.95 0.63
CA THR A 44 2.00 15.22 -0.58
C THR A 44 2.89 13.98 -0.73
N ILE A 45 2.27 12.81 -0.76
CA ILE A 45 2.92 11.52 -0.96
C ILE A 45 2.78 11.11 -2.43
N LYS A 46 3.90 10.79 -3.07
CA LYS A 46 3.94 10.21 -4.42
C LYS A 46 4.11 8.69 -4.32
N PHE A 47 3.29 7.93 -5.03
CA PHE A 47 3.34 6.46 -5.01
C PHE A 47 2.86 5.85 -6.32
N TYR A 48 3.38 4.66 -6.63
CA TYR A 48 3.31 4.12 -7.99
C TYR A 48 2.60 2.78 -8.16
N TYR A 49 2.36 2.05 -7.08
CA TYR A 49 1.96 0.65 -7.15
C TYR A 49 0.64 0.41 -6.42
N ALA A 50 -0.28 -0.25 -7.09
CA ALA A 50 -1.45 -0.83 -6.45
C ALA A 50 -1.05 -2.00 -5.54
N SER A 51 -1.94 -2.36 -4.63
CA SER A 51 -1.84 -3.53 -3.74
C SER A 51 -0.59 -3.54 -2.84
N ARG A 52 0.02 -2.37 -2.62
CA ARG A 52 1.08 -2.17 -1.63
C ARG A 52 0.53 -1.44 -0.42
N CYS A 53 1.04 -1.82 0.75
CA CYS A 53 0.79 -1.09 1.99
C CYS A 53 1.80 0.04 2.13
N TYR A 54 1.30 1.26 2.33
CA TYR A 54 2.10 2.45 2.56
C TYR A 54 1.90 2.91 4.01
N SER A 55 2.92 2.69 4.84
CA SER A 55 2.93 3.14 6.24
C SER A 55 3.28 4.63 6.32
N LEU A 56 2.59 5.35 7.21
CA LEU A 56 2.80 6.77 7.51
C LEU A 56 3.74 6.97 8.72
N ASP A 57 3.97 5.92 9.51
CA ASP A 57 4.83 5.93 10.70
C ASP A 57 6.27 6.31 10.35
N CYS A 58 6.79 5.78 9.25
CA CYS A 58 8.16 6.06 8.81
C CYS A 58 8.42 7.54 8.53
N ASP A 59 7.37 8.31 8.21
CA ASP A 59 7.47 9.72 7.85
C ASP A 59 7.02 10.66 8.99
N ALA A 60 6.81 10.12 10.20
CA ALA A 60 6.24 10.84 11.34
C ALA A 60 4.88 11.50 11.02
N LEU A 61 4.10 10.91 10.11
CA LEU A 61 2.76 11.36 9.73
C LEU A 61 1.65 10.52 10.40
N ASP A 62 2.05 9.51 11.16
CA ASP A 62 1.17 8.63 11.90
C ASP A 62 0.16 9.42 12.75
N ASN A 63 -1.12 9.08 12.58
CA ASN A 63 -2.25 9.64 13.33
C ASN A 63 -2.40 11.17 13.23
N LYS A 64 -1.77 11.81 12.24
CA LYS A 64 -1.86 13.27 12.03
C LYS A 64 -2.90 13.67 10.99
N ALA A 65 -3.26 12.79 10.06
CA ALA A 65 -4.16 13.10 8.98
C ALA A 65 -5.63 13.04 9.41
N ALA A 66 -6.37 14.12 9.19
CA ALA A 66 -7.82 14.23 9.43
C ALA A 66 -8.64 14.23 8.13
N SER A 67 -8.02 14.57 7.00
CA SER A 67 -8.64 14.45 5.66
C SER A 67 -7.57 14.22 4.58
N ALA A 68 -7.99 13.77 3.40
CA ALA A 68 -7.08 13.47 2.29
C ALA A 68 -7.70 13.74 0.92
N LYS A 69 -6.89 14.17 -0.05
CA LYS A 69 -7.24 14.21 -1.48
C LYS A 69 -6.28 13.37 -2.27
N TRP A 70 -6.72 12.85 -3.41
CA TRP A 70 -5.85 12.14 -4.32
C TRP A 70 -6.07 12.53 -5.77
N GLU A 71 -5.00 12.38 -6.54
CA GLU A 71 -4.97 12.64 -7.97
C GLU A 71 -4.26 11.46 -8.65
N ASN A 72 -4.62 11.22 -9.91
CA ASN A 72 -3.96 10.21 -10.77
C ASN A 72 -3.96 8.78 -10.20
N LEU A 73 -4.99 8.43 -9.43
CA LEU A 73 -5.23 7.04 -9.01
C LEU A 73 -6.08 6.31 -10.04
N PRO A 74 -5.96 4.97 -10.13
CA PRO A 74 -6.89 4.15 -10.90
C PRO A 74 -8.34 4.45 -10.52
N ASN A 75 -9.22 4.58 -11.52
CA ASN A 75 -10.58 5.09 -11.34
C ASN A 75 -11.67 4.12 -11.85
N SER A 76 -11.35 2.84 -11.99
CA SER A 76 -12.36 1.83 -12.35
C SER A 76 -13.46 1.76 -11.29
N SER A 77 -14.64 1.25 -11.68
CA SER A 77 -15.80 1.13 -10.80
C SER A 77 -15.54 0.28 -9.55
N THR A 78 -14.58 -0.64 -9.62
CA THR A 78 -14.19 -1.54 -8.53
C THR A 78 -12.94 -1.09 -7.77
N ASP A 79 -12.26 -0.04 -8.22
CA ASP A 79 -11.01 0.39 -7.60
C ASP A 79 -11.30 1.15 -6.29
N THR A 80 -10.54 0.82 -5.27
CA THR A 80 -10.74 1.36 -3.92
C THR A 80 -9.43 1.83 -3.32
N LEU A 81 -9.52 2.88 -2.52
CA LEU A 81 -8.48 3.32 -1.63
C LEU A 81 -8.93 3.03 -0.20
N ILE A 82 -8.08 2.32 0.53
CA ILE A 82 -8.35 1.87 1.89
C ILE A 82 -7.36 2.55 2.82
N PHE A 83 -7.87 3.19 3.85
CA PHE A 83 -7.10 3.74 4.95
C PHE A 83 -7.24 2.85 6.18
N TYR A 84 -6.16 2.69 6.93
CA TYR A 84 -6.08 1.80 8.07
C TYR A 84 -5.59 2.53 9.32
N SER A 85 -6.05 2.05 10.48
CA SER A 85 -5.65 2.58 11.78
C SER A 85 -4.34 2.01 12.32
N GLN A 86 -3.69 1.09 11.60
CA GLN A 86 -2.40 0.52 11.96
C GLN A 86 -1.45 0.58 10.76
N ALA A 87 -0.15 0.57 11.02
CA ALA A 87 0.92 0.83 10.06
C ALA A 87 1.08 -0.25 8.97
N ASP A 88 0.65 -1.47 9.26
CA ASP A 88 0.80 -2.67 8.43
C ASP A 88 -0.45 -3.00 7.59
N CYS A 89 -1.32 -2.01 7.39
CA CYS A 89 -2.60 -2.15 6.70
C CYS A 89 -3.55 -3.13 7.40
N THR A 90 -3.57 -3.11 8.73
CA THR A 90 -4.49 -3.87 9.58
C THR A 90 -5.36 -2.95 10.46
N GLY A 91 -6.16 -3.53 11.35
CA GLY A 91 -7.04 -2.78 12.26
C GLY A 91 -8.31 -2.23 11.59
N TYR A 92 -8.83 -1.12 12.13
CA TYR A 92 -10.02 -0.46 11.60
C TYR A 92 -9.71 0.12 10.22
N ARG A 93 -10.67 0.07 9.31
CA ARG A 93 -10.50 0.55 7.94
C ARG A 93 -11.63 1.40 7.44
N GLY A 94 -11.27 2.43 6.68
CA GLY A 94 -12.18 3.26 5.91
C GLY A 94 -11.92 3.03 4.43
N ILE A 95 -13.00 2.90 3.65
CA ILE A 95 -12.90 2.57 2.22
C ILE A 95 -13.50 3.71 1.40
N ALA A 96 -12.73 4.23 0.46
CA ALA A 96 -13.19 5.18 -0.55
C ALA A 96 -13.20 4.50 -1.92
N ARG A 97 -14.31 4.63 -2.66
CA ARG A 97 -14.39 4.21 -4.06
C ARG A 97 -13.78 5.29 -4.94
N LEU A 98 -12.75 4.93 -5.70
CA LEU A 98 -11.96 5.88 -6.49
C LEU A 98 -12.73 6.44 -7.70
N SER A 99 -13.73 5.71 -8.19
CA SER A 99 -14.64 6.16 -9.24
C SER A 99 -15.66 7.21 -8.80
N ILE A 100 -15.86 7.39 -7.49
CA ILE A 100 -16.91 8.26 -6.93
C ILE A 100 -16.31 9.49 -6.26
N ALA A 101 -15.15 9.35 -5.64
CA ALA A 101 -14.53 10.39 -4.84
C ALA A 101 -13.08 10.64 -5.27
N ALA A 102 -12.67 11.91 -5.17
CA ALA A 102 -11.28 12.36 -5.30
C ALA A 102 -10.66 12.73 -3.93
N GLY A 103 -11.36 12.41 -2.83
CA GLY A 103 -10.93 12.76 -1.48
C GLY A 103 -11.88 12.24 -0.41
N VAL A 104 -11.38 12.20 0.82
CA VAL A 104 -12.14 12.02 2.06
C VAL A 104 -12.06 13.31 2.85
N ARG A 105 -13.21 13.93 3.12
CA ARG A 105 -13.31 15.22 3.83
C ARG A 105 -13.10 15.11 5.33
N ASN A 106 -13.39 13.95 5.91
CA ASN A 106 -13.24 13.71 7.33
C ASN A 106 -13.03 12.21 7.62
N PHE A 107 -12.03 11.88 8.44
CA PHE A 107 -11.72 10.54 8.92
C PHE A 107 -12.39 10.17 10.26
N ASP A 108 -13.48 10.81 10.66
CA ASP A 108 -14.21 10.50 11.92
C ASP A 108 -14.49 8.99 12.12
N GLN A 109 -14.80 8.26 11.04
CA GLN A 109 -15.02 6.81 11.08
C GLN A 109 -13.76 6.00 11.50
N LEU A 110 -12.59 6.60 11.38
CA LEU A 110 -11.29 6.09 11.81
C LEU A 110 -10.74 6.87 13.01
N LYS A 111 -11.56 7.70 13.67
CA LYS A 111 -11.20 8.50 14.85
C LYS A 111 -9.90 9.32 14.66
N GLY A 112 -9.60 9.74 13.43
CA GLY A 112 -8.36 10.47 13.11
C GLY A 112 -7.07 9.65 13.21
N THR A 113 -7.15 8.34 13.49
CA THR A 113 -5.97 7.47 13.59
C THR A 113 -5.71 6.82 12.24
N ILE A 114 -5.01 7.51 11.33
CA ILE A 114 -4.57 6.93 10.06
C ILE A 114 -3.07 6.68 10.15
N SER A 115 -2.68 5.42 9.97
CA SER A 115 -1.29 4.99 10.05
C SER A 115 -0.81 4.34 8.75
N SER A 116 -1.73 3.90 7.88
CA SER A 116 -1.36 3.41 6.56
C SER A 116 -2.49 3.49 5.54
N PHE A 117 -2.13 3.32 4.26
CA PHE A 117 -3.09 3.25 3.16
C PHE A 117 -2.69 2.23 2.09
N MET A 118 -3.67 1.77 1.32
CA MET A 118 -3.50 0.85 0.20
C MET A 118 -4.53 1.15 -0.89
N VAL A 119 -4.07 1.20 -2.14
CA VAL A 119 -4.97 1.18 -3.32
C VAL A 119 -5.18 -0.28 -3.73
N LYS A 120 -6.43 -0.72 -3.84
CA LYS A 120 -6.79 -2.00 -4.45
C LYS A 120 -7.44 -1.73 -5.80
N THR A 121 -6.81 -2.22 -6.85
CA THR A 121 -7.40 -2.23 -8.19
C THR A 121 -8.06 -3.56 -8.47
N LYS A 122 -8.96 -3.61 -9.46
CA LYS A 122 -9.28 -4.90 -10.08
C LYS A 122 -7.97 -5.54 -10.53
N THR A 123 -7.75 -6.81 -10.21
CA THR A 123 -6.68 -7.60 -10.81
C THR A 123 -6.90 -7.53 -12.32
N THR A 124 -6.08 -6.77 -13.04
CA THR A 124 -5.98 -6.98 -14.47
C THR A 124 -5.33 -8.34 -14.59
N THR A 125 -6.12 -9.36 -14.89
CA THR A 125 -5.62 -10.60 -15.49
C THR A 125 -5.02 -10.18 -16.82
N SER A 126 -3.81 -9.61 -16.79
CA SER A 126 -3.04 -9.24 -17.97
C SER A 126 -2.25 -10.45 -18.44
N ASP A 127 -2.93 -11.60 -18.53
CA ASP A 127 -2.49 -12.77 -19.29
C ASP A 127 -3.44 -12.93 -20.48
N THR A 128 -3.68 -11.84 -21.20
CA THR A 128 -4.11 -11.96 -22.60
C THR A 128 -2.87 -11.75 -23.47
N ILE A 129 -2.35 -12.91 -23.90
CA ILE A 129 -1.55 -13.13 -25.11
C ILE A 129 -0.08 -12.69 -25.02
N SER A 130 0.73 -13.48 -24.31
CA SER A 130 2.05 -13.84 -24.85
C SER A 130 1.87 -15.14 -25.62
N ASN A 131 1.93 -15.06 -26.95
CA ASN A 131 2.00 -16.22 -27.83
C ASN A 131 3.12 -17.16 -27.36
N PHE A 132 2.77 -18.30 -26.77
CA PHE A 132 3.66 -19.45 -26.75
C PHE A 132 2.93 -20.64 -27.36
N HIS A 133 3.38 -20.99 -28.56
CA HIS A 133 3.02 -22.20 -29.28
C HIS A 133 3.20 -23.44 -28.38
N PRO A 134 2.32 -24.45 -28.44
CA PRO A 134 2.35 -25.58 -27.53
C PRO A 134 3.38 -26.60 -28.01
N PHE A 135 4.27 -27.06 -27.12
CA PHE A 135 4.86 -28.39 -27.27
C PHE A 135 5.28 -28.97 -25.90
N HIS A 136 4.59 -30.06 -25.53
CA HIS A 136 4.96 -31.20 -24.67
C HIS A 136 6.08 -31.02 -23.61
N THR A 137 5.98 -31.44 -22.34
CA THR A 137 5.37 -32.67 -21.80
C THR A 137 5.39 -32.61 -20.25
N ARG A 138 4.35 -33.15 -19.61
CA ARG A 138 4.31 -33.90 -18.33
C ARG A 138 5.41 -33.64 -17.28
N THR A 139 5.03 -33.26 -16.05
CA THR A 139 4.99 -34.11 -14.83
C THR A 139 5.07 -33.29 -13.53
N SER A 140 4.04 -33.47 -12.69
CA SER A 140 3.94 -33.37 -11.22
C SER A 140 4.38 -32.12 -10.42
N LEU A 141 3.47 -31.80 -9.48
CA LEU A 141 3.70 -31.46 -8.07
C LEU A 141 3.96 -29.98 -7.71
N GLY A 142 3.11 -29.47 -6.82
CA GLY A 142 3.57 -28.54 -5.77
C GLY A 142 3.08 -27.11 -5.90
N ALA A 143 2.00 -26.82 -5.18
CA ALA A 143 1.55 -25.48 -4.88
C ALA A 143 2.55 -24.68 -4.01
N LYS A 144 2.29 -23.35 -3.97
CA LYS A 144 2.53 -22.38 -2.89
C LYS A 144 3.63 -21.34 -3.12
N GLN A 145 3.11 -20.17 -3.44
CA GLN A 145 3.65 -18.83 -3.47
C GLN A 145 3.58 -18.18 -2.06
N PHE A 146 4.60 -17.40 -1.63
CA PHE A 146 4.51 -16.62 -0.37
C PHE A 146 5.49 -15.44 -0.24
N VAL A 147 5.15 -14.13 -0.34
CA VAL A 147 6.09 -12.97 -0.12
C VAL A 147 6.57 -12.76 1.31
N LEU A 148 7.84 -12.38 1.52
CA LEU A 148 8.24 -11.33 2.49
C LEU A 148 9.48 -10.53 2.01
N GLY A 149 9.44 -9.19 2.13
CA GLY A 149 10.67 -8.39 2.33
C GLY A 149 10.90 -7.09 1.53
N TYR A 150 10.29 -5.99 1.99
CA TYR A 150 10.97 -4.72 2.37
C TYR A 150 11.60 -3.75 1.31
N GLN A 151 11.25 -2.46 1.49
CA GLN A 151 11.93 -1.18 1.17
C GLN A 151 11.70 -0.44 -0.16
N ARG A 152 11.20 0.81 0.04
CA ARG A 152 11.34 2.05 -0.77
C ARG A 152 10.71 1.97 -2.17
N GLN A 153 9.94 2.93 -2.65
CA GLN A 153 10.16 4.37 -2.66
C GLN A 153 8.78 5.05 -2.71
N ALA A 154 8.41 5.78 -1.66
CA ALA A 154 7.56 6.95 -1.83
C ALA A 154 8.50 8.14 -1.73
N SER A 155 8.59 8.93 -2.79
CA SER A 155 9.39 10.16 -2.77
C SER A 155 8.53 11.24 -2.12
N VAL A 156 8.78 11.54 -0.85
CA VAL A 156 8.18 12.68 -0.17
C VAL A 156 8.90 13.94 -0.66
N SER A 157 8.24 14.75 -1.49
CA SER A 157 8.71 16.11 -1.77
C SER A 157 8.15 17.01 -0.68
N LEU A 158 9.04 17.53 0.18
CA LEU A 158 8.75 18.68 1.02
C LEU A 158 8.81 19.94 0.14
N THR A 159 7.75 20.74 0.15
CA THR A 159 7.73 22.11 -0.38
C THR A 159 7.43 23.06 0.76
#